data_AF-A0A7R8WQE9-F1
#
_entry.id   AF-A0A7R8WQE9-F1
#
_cell.length_a   1.000
_cell.length_b   1.000
_cell.length_c   1.000
_cell.angle_alpha   90.00
_cell.angle_beta   90.00
_cell.angle_gamma   90.00
#
_symmetry.space_group_name_H-M   'P 1'
#
loop_
_entity.id
_entity.type
_entity.pdbx_description
1 polymer ?
#
loop_
_entity_poly.entity_id
_entity_poly.type
_entity_poly.pdbx_seq_one_letter_code
_entity_poly.pdbx_strand_id
1 'polypeptide(L)'
;MPYHILIDEYREEMAGLSKIGTTKKGIGPCYEDKVARSGIRMIDLLNEDVLREKLEKNLKEKNIIFDKLFNKPMLNFDEIFEQYLAYGQLLQNRITDSIIELNDAVDADKTVLFEGAQALMLDIDYGTYPY
;
A
#
# COMPACT_ATOMS: atom_id res chain seq x y z
N MET A 1 -0.51 -4.15 -2.70
CA MET A 1 0.02 -5.50 -2.96
C MET A 1 -0.60 -6.50 -1.99
N PRO A 2 -0.80 -7.77 -2.37
CA PRO A 2 -1.54 -8.73 -1.56
C PRO A 2 -0.80 -9.08 -0.26
N TYR A 3 0.53 -9.01 -0.27
CA TYR A 3 1.33 -9.21 0.93
C TYR A 3 1.02 -8.19 2.03
N HIS A 4 0.59 -6.96 1.72
CA HIS A 4 0.20 -5.99 2.75
C HIS A 4 -1.04 -6.43 3.53
N ILE A 5 -2.02 -7.00 2.82
CA ILE A 5 -3.27 -7.49 3.42
C ILE A 5 -2.96 -8.66 4.37
N LEU A 6 -2.13 -9.59 3.91
CA LEU A 6 -1.73 -10.74 4.71
C LEU A 6 -0.89 -10.35 5.93
N ILE A 7 0.04 -9.38 5.80
CA ILE A 7 0.82 -8.88 6.94
C ILE A 7 -0.10 -8.25 7.99
N ASP A 8 -1.07 -7.45 7.55
CA ASP A 8 -2.06 -6.79 8.42
C ASP A 8 -2.85 -7.85 9.20
N GLU A 9 -3.37 -8.86 8.49
CA GLU A 9 -4.09 -9.97 9.10
C GLU A 9 -3.23 -10.78 10.08
N TYR A 10 -2.02 -11.17 9.68
CA TYR A 10 -1.15 -12.01 10.52
C TYR A 10 -0.63 -11.26 11.76
N ARG A 11 -0.40 -9.96 11.67
CA ARG A 11 -0.05 -9.13 12.85
C ARG A 11 -1.22 -9.03 13.82
N GLU A 12 -2.44 -8.83 13.33
CA GLU A 12 -3.65 -8.84 14.18
C GLU A 12 -3.89 -10.20 14.84
N GLU A 13 -3.65 -11.31 14.12
CA GLU A 13 -3.70 -12.67 14.68
C GLU A 13 -2.66 -12.85 15.81
N MET A 14 -1.41 -12.45 15.57
CA MET A 14 -0.33 -12.54 16.56
C MET A 14 -0.57 -11.65 17.79
N ALA A 15 -1.17 -10.47 17.62
CA ALA A 15 -1.43 -9.53 18.70
C ALA A 15 -2.50 -10.04 19.69
N GLY A 16 -3.35 -11.00 19.28
CA GLY A 16 -4.33 -11.64 20.15
C GLY A 16 -5.29 -10.64 20.78
N LEU A 17 -5.23 -10.48 22.12
CA LEU A 17 -6.07 -9.55 22.87
C LEU A 17 -5.63 -8.08 22.73
N SER A 18 -4.40 -7.83 22.29
CA SER A 18 -3.82 -6.49 22.10
C SER A 18 -3.91 -6.01 20.64
N LYS A 19 -4.79 -6.63 19.84
CA LYS A 19 -5.04 -6.23 18.46
C LYS A 19 -5.64 -4.82 18.38
N ILE A 20 -5.35 -4.12 17.30
CA ILE A 20 -5.85 -2.77 17.04
C ILE A 20 -7.30 -2.83 16.57
N GLY A 21 -7.68 -3.87 15.83
CA GLY A 21 -8.97 -3.96 15.15
C GLY A 21 -8.91 -3.32 13.76
N THR A 22 -7.85 -3.61 13.00
CA THR A 22 -7.66 -3.00 11.68
C THR A 22 -8.76 -3.44 10.70
N THR A 23 -8.92 -2.70 9.61
CA THR A 23 -9.85 -3.07 8.53
C THR A 23 -9.40 -4.28 7.73
N LYS A 24 -8.20 -4.83 8.01
CA LYS A 24 -7.56 -5.93 7.26
C LYS A 24 -7.45 -5.66 5.76
N LYS A 25 -7.17 -4.40 5.41
CA LYS A 25 -6.99 -3.96 4.01
C LYS A 25 -5.52 -3.70 3.66
N GLY A 26 -4.60 -3.94 4.59
CA GLY A 26 -3.18 -3.73 4.36
C GLY A 26 -2.74 -2.26 4.42
N ILE A 27 -3.53 -1.39 5.06
CA ILE A 27 -3.27 0.06 5.10
C ILE A 27 -1.98 0.36 5.86
N GLY A 28 -1.86 -0.18 7.08
CA GLY A 28 -0.66 -0.02 7.92
C GLY A 28 0.62 -0.53 7.24
N PRO A 29 0.67 -1.80 6.81
CA PRO A 29 1.85 -2.34 6.12
C PRO A 29 2.21 -1.60 4.83
N CYS A 30 1.23 -1.07 4.08
CA CYS A 30 1.50 -0.25 2.90
C CYS A 30 2.18 1.08 3.26
N TYR A 31 1.73 1.76 4.32
CA TYR A 31 2.37 2.97 4.81
C TYR A 31 3.77 2.71 5.39
N GLU A 32 3.98 1.55 6.03
CA GLU A 32 5.30 1.12 6.50
C GLU A 32 6.30 1.03 5.34
N ASP A 33 5.93 0.37 4.24
CA ASP A 33 6.79 0.26 3.04
C ASP A 33 7.07 1.63 2.39
N LYS A 34 6.10 2.57 2.45
CA LYS A 34 6.32 3.97 2.01
C LYS A 34 7.40 4.63 2.86
N VAL A 35 7.29 4.57 4.18
CA VAL A 35 8.24 5.21 5.11
C VAL A 35 9.61 4.52 5.05
N ALA A 36 9.63 3.20 4.85
CA ALA A 36 10.85 2.42 4.64
C ALA A 36 11.54 2.70 3.29
N ARG A 37 10.86 3.38 2.36
CA ARG A 37 11.31 3.66 0.97
C ARG A 37 11.49 2.39 0.14
N SER A 38 10.69 1.36 0.42
CA SER A 38 10.61 0.10 -0.33
C SER A 38 9.32 -0.05 -1.14
N GLY A 39 8.34 0.84 -0.94
CA GLY A 39 7.03 0.75 -1.58
C GLY A 39 7.06 0.83 -3.12
N ILE A 40 6.08 0.17 -3.73
CA ILE A 40 5.74 0.24 -5.15
C ILE A 40 4.62 1.26 -5.34
N ARG A 41 4.80 2.23 -6.25
CA ARG A 41 3.84 3.32 -6.53
C ARG A 41 3.09 3.07 -7.83
N MET A 42 1.99 3.80 -8.07
CA MET A 42 1.15 3.66 -9.27
C MET A 42 1.93 3.74 -10.59
N ILE A 43 2.89 4.67 -10.71
CA ILE A 43 3.71 4.82 -11.92
C ILE A 43 4.60 3.59 -12.18
N ASP A 44 5.00 2.86 -11.13
CA ASP A 44 5.83 1.68 -11.28
C ASP A 44 5.05 0.55 -11.98
N LEU A 45 3.72 0.49 -11.82
CA LEU A 45 2.88 -0.53 -12.48
C LEU A 45 2.81 -0.35 -14.01
N LEU A 46 3.21 0.82 -14.53
CA LEU A 46 3.27 1.11 -15.96
C LEU A 46 4.63 0.76 -16.58
N ASN A 47 5.61 0.40 -15.76
CA ASN A 47 6.95 0.05 -16.19
C ASN A 47 7.27 -1.39 -15.75
N GLU A 48 7.25 -2.32 -16.70
CA GLU A 48 7.41 -3.74 -16.44
C GLU A 48 8.73 -4.06 -15.71
N ASP A 49 9.84 -3.49 -16.16
CA ASP A 49 11.18 -3.74 -15.58
C ASP A 49 11.26 -3.23 -14.14
N VAL A 50 10.76 -2.02 -13.89
CA VAL A 50 10.76 -1.40 -12.55
C VAL A 50 9.83 -2.15 -11.60
N LEU A 51 8.64 -2.55 -12.06
CA LEU A 51 7.72 -3.35 -11.26
C LEU A 51 8.36 -4.69 -10.87
N ARG A 52 8.98 -5.37 -11.84
CA ARG A 52 9.65 -6.66 -11.63
C ARG A 52 10.74 -6.53 -10.58
N GLU A 53 11.69 -5.62 -10.77
CA GLU A 53 12.81 -5.42 -9.85
C GLU A 53 12.34 -5.13 -8.41
N LYS A 54 11.40 -4.21 -8.25
CA LYS A 54 10.88 -3.84 -6.93
C LYS A 54 10.10 -4.97 -6.28
N LEU A 55 9.26 -5.67 -7.04
CA LEU A 55 8.46 -6.76 -6.51
C LEU A 55 9.35 -7.95 -6.10
N GLU A 56 10.38 -8.30 -6.89
CA GLU A 56 11.32 -9.37 -6.53
C GLU A 56 12.01 -9.08 -5.20
N LYS A 57 12.51 -7.85 -5.04
CA LYS A 57 13.16 -7.41 -3.79
C LYS A 57 12.20 -7.48 -2.60
N ASN A 58 11.00 -6.90 -2.75
CA ASN A 58 10.03 -6.84 -1.66
C ASN A 58 9.51 -8.23 -1.29
N LEU A 59 9.17 -9.05 -2.28
CA LEU A 59 8.59 -10.37 -2.05
C LEU A 59 9.58 -11.32 -1.38
N LYS A 60 10.87 -11.21 -1.72
CA LYS A 60 11.94 -11.95 -1.02
C LYS A 60 11.92 -11.67 0.49
N GLU A 61 11.87 -10.40 0.88
CA GLU A 61 11.82 -10.01 2.29
C GLU A 61 10.51 -10.46 2.95
N LYS A 62 9.36 -10.18 2.33
CA LYS A 62 8.05 -10.53 2.91
C LYS A 62 7.88 -12.04 3.05
N ASN A 63 8.36 -12.85 2.09
CA ASN A 63 8.28 -14.31 2.18
C ASN A 63 9.14 -14.87 3.33
N ILE A 64 10.30 -14.28 3.63
CA ILE A 64 11.10 -14.63 4.81
C ILE A 64 10.31 -14.34 6.09
N ILE A 65 9.64 -13.18 6.16
CA ILE A 65 8.78 -12.84 7.29
C ILE A 65 7.62 -13.83 7.42
N PHE A 66 6.98 -14.22 6.31
CA PHE A 66 5.84 -15.14 6.32
C PHE A 66 6.24 -16.50 6.86
N ASP A 67 7.35 -17.05 6.36
CA ASP A 67 7.87 -18.34 6.81
C ASP A 67 8.37 -18.28 8.26
N LYS A 68 9.27 -17.34 8.58
CA LYS A 68 10.01 -17.35 9.86
C LYS A 68 9.27 -16.73 11.03
N LEU A 69 8.50 -15.67 10.79
CA LEU A 69 7.79 -14.96 11.87
C LEU A 69 6.36 -15.47 12.02
N PHE A 70 5.64 -15.59 10.90
CA PHE A 70 4.22 -15.94 10.93
C PHE A 70 3.96 -17.45 10.81
N ASN A 71 4.95 -18.25 10.36
CA ASN A 71 4.76 -19.65 10.00
C ASN A 71 3.59 -19.84 9.00
N LYS A 72 3.56 -19.00 7.97
CA LYS A 72 2.52 -18.93 6.92
C LYS A 72 3.12 -19.22 5.53
N PRO A 73 2.30 -19.66 4.56
CA PRO A 73 2.76 -19.92 3.21
C PRO A 73 3.39 -18.70 2.55
N MET A 74 4.43 -18.93 1.74
CA MET A 74 5.02 -17.91 0.89
C MET A 74 4.11 -17.59 -0.30
N LEU A 75 4.23 -16.38 -0.82
CA LEU A 75 3.52 -15.94 -2.01
C LEU A 75 4.32 -16.20 -3.28
N ASN A 76 3.61 -16.51 -4.36
CA ASN A 76 4.17 -16.70 -5.69
C ASN A 76 4.45 -15.34 -6.36
N PHE A 77 5.61 -15.21 -7.01
CA PHE A 77 6.01 -13.98 -7.69
C PHE A 77 5.18 -13.71 -8.95
N ASP A 78 5.11 -14.69 -9.85
CA ASP A 78 4.50 -14.55 -11.17
C ASP A 78 3.01 -14.20 -11.05
N GLU A 79 2.28 -14.83 -10.13
CA GLU A 79 0.87 -14.55 -9.87
C GLU A 79 0.63 -13.07 -9.51
N ILE A 80 1.47 -12.51 -8.62
CA ILE A 80 1.34 -11.10 -8.21
C ILE A 80 1.78 -10.19 -9.35
N PHE A 81 2.89 -10.52 -10.01
CA PHE A 81 3.45 -9.70 -11.06
C PHE A 81 2.48 -9.53 -12.22
N GLU A 82 1.95 -10.64 -12.77
CA GLU A 82 1.02 -10.64 -13.89
C GLU A 82 -0.28 -9.88 -13.54
N GLN A 83 -0.82 -10.13 -12.36
CA GLN A 83 -2.05 -9.48 -11.90
C GLN A 83 -1.88 -7.96 -11.80
N TYR A 84 -0.81 -7.48 -11.17
CA TYR A 84 -0.62 -6.06 -10.92
C TYR A 84 -0.12 -5.30 -12.15
N LEU A 85 0.59 -5.96 -13.07
CA LEU A 85 0.91 -5.41 -14.39
C LEU A 85 -0.39 -5.19 -15.20
N ALA A 86 -1.31 -6.16 -15.19
CA ALA A 86 -2.62 -6.02 -15.83
C ALA A 86 -3.45 -4.88 -15.21
N TYR A 87 -3.40 -4.70 -13.89
CA TYR A 87 -4.04 -3.55 -13.24
C TYR A 87 -3.42 -2.21 -13.64
N GLY A 88 -2.10 -2.15 -13.78
CA GLY A 88 -1.41 -0.98 -14.35
C GLY A 88 -1.96 -0.60 -15.71
N GLN A 89 -2.05 -1.57 -16.62
CA GLN A 89 -2.58 -1.38 -17.98
C GLN A 89 -4.04 -0.91 -17.99
N LEU A 90 -4.89 -1.49 -17.12
CA LEU A 90 -6.30 -1.11 -17.01
C LEU A 90 -6.47 0.33 -16.51
N LEU A 91 -5.62 0.76 -15.59
CA LEU A 91 -5.70 2.06 -14.93
C LEU A 91 -4.86 3.15 -15.62
N GLN A 92 -4.08 2.82 -16.65
CA GLN A 92 -3.12 3.74 -17.28
C GLN A 92 -3.71 5.10 -17.64
N ASN A 93 -4.94 5.13 -18.18
CA ASN A 93 -5.62 6.36 -18.62
C ASN A 93 -6.17 7.20 -17.45
N ARG A 94 -6.00 6.75 -16.21
CA ARG A 94 -6.40 7.44 -14.98
C ARG A 94 -5.20 7.89 -14.14
N ILE A 95 -3.98 7.58 -14.56
CA ILE A 95 -2.76 7.97 -13.87
C ILE A 95 -2.31 9.33 -14.44
N THR A 96 -2.15 10.31 -13.56
CA THR A 96 -1.82 11.70 -13.89
C THR A 96 -0.90 12.28 -12.82
N ASP A 97 -0.24 13.40 -13.12
CA ASP A 97 0.43 14.20 -12.10
C ASP A 97 -0.62 15.02 -11.34
N SER A 98 -1.11 14.46 -10.25
CA SER A 98 -2.14 15.09 -9.43
C SER A 98 -1.67 16.39 -8.78
N ILE A 99 -0.36 16.59 -8.61
CA ILE A 99 0.17 17.83 -8.01
C ILE A 99 -0.01 18.97 -9.02
N ILE A 100 0.41 18.75 -10.27
CA ILE A 100 0.26 19.75 -11.34
C ILE A 100 -1.22 20.04 -11.57
N GLU A 101 -2.04 19.00 -11.78
CA GLU A 101 -3.47 19.16 -12.08
C GLU A 101 -4.23 19.93 -10.99
N LEU A 102 -3.91 19.66 -9.71
CA LEU A 102 -4.52 20.34 -8.58
C LEU A 102 -4.08 21.81 -8.49
N ASN A 103 -2.78 22.10 -8.65
CA ASN A 103 -2.29 23.48 -8.56
C ASN A 103 -2.79 24.31 -9.75
N ASP A 104 -2.80 23.77 -10.97
CA ASP A 104 -3.35 24.44 -12.14
C ASP A 104 -4.84 24.78 -11.96
N ALA A 105 -5.61 23.92 -11.29
CA ALA A 105 -7.00 24.19 -10.99
C ALA A 105 -7.16 25.34 -9.99
N VAL A 106 -6.32 25.38 -8.95
CA VAL A 106 -6.29 26.46 -7.95
C VAL A 106 -5.89 27.79 -8.60
N ASP A 107 -4.83 27.79 -9.41
CA ASP A 107 -4.32 28.98 -10.11
C ASP A 107 -5.32 29.54 -11.15
N ALA A 108 -6.20 28.68 -11.66
CA ALA A 108 -7.30 29.05 -12.55
C ALA A 108 -8.60 29.45 -11.82
N ASP A 109 -8.53 29.74 -10.51
CA ASP A 109 -9.67 30.12 -9.66
C ASP A 109 -10.82 29.09 -9.66
N LYS A 110 -10.52 27.80 -9.89
CA LYS A 110 -11.54 26.74 -9.83
C LYS A 110 -11.84 26.37 -8.38
N THR A 111 -13.08 25.98 -8.12
CA THR A 111 -13.48 25.39 -6.83
C THR A 111 -12.94 23.97 -6.71
N VAL A 112 -12.16 23.72 -5.65
CA VAL A 112 -11.60 22.41 -5.30
C VAL A 112 -12.25 21.92 -4.01
N LEU A 113 -12.74 20.67 -4.00
CA LEU A 113 -13.26 20.00 -2.81
C LEU A 113 -12.30 18.89 -2.39
N PHE A 114 -11.81 18.95 -1.14
CA PHE A 114 -11.03 17.87 -0.53
C PHE A 114 -11.96 16.98 0.31
N GLU A 115 -12.12 15.72 -0.11
CA GLU A 115 -12.85 14.72 0.65
C GLU A 115 -11.90 14.01 1.62
N GLY A 116 -12.07 14.27 2.92
CA GLY A 116 -11.22 13.71 3.96
C GLY A 116 -11.59 12.28 4.37
N ALA A 117 -10.59 11.50 4.74
CA ALA A 117 -10.72 10.25 5.47
C ALA A 117 -9.48 10.04 6.36
N GLN A 118 -9.54 9.40 7.53
CA GLN A 118 -10.71 9.01 8.32
C GLN A 118 -11.19 10.18 9.20
N ALA A 119 -11.36 9.98 10.51
CA ALA A 119 -11.71 11.03 11.48
C ALA A 119 -10.50 11.44 12.32
N LEU A 120 -10.50 12.65 12.88
CA LEU A 120 -9.39 13.20 13.66
C LEU A 120 -8.87 12.29 14.79
N MET A 121 -9.78 11.58 15.48
CA MET A 121 -9.39 10.69 16.59
C MET A 121 -8.66 9.42 16.13
N LEU A 122 -8.63 9.14 14.83
CA LEU A 122 -7.89 8.03 14.20
C LEU A 122 -6.63 8.52 13.49
N ASP A 123 -6.25 9.78 13.71
CA ASP A 123 -5.00 10.31 13.20
C ASP A 123 -3.80 9.61 13.86
N ILE A 124 -2.76 9.35 13.08
CA ILE A 124 -1.59 8.59 13.54
C ILE A 124 -0.74 9.36 14.57
N ASP A 125 -0.79 10.70 14.54
CA ASP A 125 0.00 11.59 15.39
C ASP A 125 -0.85 12.18 16.53
N TYR A 126 -2.09 12.57 16.23
CA TYR A 126 -2.97 13.31 17.15
C TYR A 126 -4.14 12.49 17.70
N GLY A 127 -4.36 11.29 17.17
CA GLY A 127 -5.42 10.39 17.57
C GLY A 127 -5.09 9.56 18.81
N THR A 128 -5.86 8.49 19.01
CA THR A 128 -5.74 7.60 20.18
C THR A 128 -4.70 6.50 19.97
N TYR A 129 -3.46 6.87 19.65
CA TYR A 129 -2.40 5.90 19.41
C TYR A 129 -2.26 4.88 20.57
N PRO A 130 -2.16 3.57 20.29
CA PRO A 130 -1.96 2.92 18.97
C PRO A 130 -3.25 2.49 18.23
N TYR A 131 -4.43 2.98 18.64
CA TYR A 131 -5.75 2.54 18.13
C TYR A 131 -6.29 3.40 16.99
#